data_AF-A0A954LP74-F1
#
_entry.id   AF-A0A954LP74-F1
#
_cell.length_a   1.000
_cell.length_b   1.000
_cell.length_c   1.000
_cell.angle_alpha   90.00
_cell.angle_beta   90.00
_cell.angle_gamma   90.00
#
_symmetry.space_group_name_H-M   'P 1'
#
loop_
_entity.id
_entity.type
_entity.pdbx_description
1 polymer ?
#
loop_
_entity_poly.entity_id
_entity_poly.type
_entity_poly.pdbx_seq_one_letter_code
_entity_poly.pdbx_strand_id
1 'polypeptide(L)'
;MLRARLPKQVHTTYEERQTLLKYGIAIGRAIEELISNVSPATFYEWVRNEKNGKPQPKNPKGARKKTEEIRDLVLMIAKETGFSLTRIVGEMPKLGIKISRQTIRSILKDHGIDRSPDGTSDSWVDFLARHGATLW
;
A
#
# COMPACT_ATOMS: atom_id res chain seq x y z
N MET A 1 47.21 12.71 -5.33
CA MET A 1 46.58 12.07 -4.15
C MET A 1 45.37 12.87 -3.66
N LEU A 2 44.20 12.72 -4.29
CA LEU A 2 42.93 13.36 -3.87
C LEU A 2 41.77 12.36 -3.66
N ARG A 3 41.98 11.08 -3.99
CA ARG A 3 40.97 10.01 -3.95
C ARG A 3 40.69 9.42 -2.57
N ALA A 4 41.52 9.72 -1.56
CA ALA A 4 41.42 9.13 -0.23
C ALA A 4 40.37 9.82 0.69
N ARG A 5 39.70 10.88 0.20
CA ARG A 5 38.84 11.76 1.02
C ARG A 5 37.36 11.74 0.65
N LEU A 6 36.94 10.94 -0.33
CA LEU A 6 35.52 10.86 -0.67
C LEU A 6 34.84 9.79 0.19
N PRO A 7 33.66 10.07 0.76
CA PRO A 7 32.92 9.06 1.52
C PRO A 7 32.65 7.84 0.63
N LYS A 8 32.57 6.66 1.26
CA LYS A 8 32.44 5.33 0.63
C LYS A 8 31.25 5.21 -0.33
N GLN A 9 30.33 6.18 -0.31
CA GLN A 9 29.12 6.25 -1.13
C GLN A 9 28.77 7.71 -1.40
N VAL A 10 29.10 8.20 -2.60
CA VAL A 10 28.67 9.52 -3.08
C VAL A 10 27.28 9.34 -3.69
N HIS A 11 26.27 9.96 -3.10
CA HIS A 11 24.92 9.96 -3.65
C HIS A 11 24.84 11.05 -4.71
N THR A 12 24.64 10.66 -5.97
CA THR A 12 24.46 11.63 -7.05
C THR A 12 23.18 12.44 -6.81
N THR A 13 23.31 13.75 -6.75
CA THR A 13 22.16 14.67 -6.67
C THR A 13 21.40 14.71 -8.00
N TYR A 14 20.17 15.23 -7.98
CA TYR A 14 19.37 15.38 -9.20
C TYR A 14 20.05 16.29 -10.23
N GLU A 15 20.65 17.39 -9.79
CA GLU A 15 21.33 18.35 -10.66
C GLU A 15 22.61 17.77 -11.31
N GLU A 16 23.41 17.03 -10.55
CA GLU A 16 24.57 16.31 -11.06
C GLU A 16 24.16 15.26 -12.10
N ARG A 17 23.07 14.53 -11.84
CA ARG A 17 22.51 13.56 -12.80
C ARG A 17 22.05 14.23 -14.09
N GLN A 18 21.38 15.38 -14.02
CA GLN A 18 20.94 16.13 -15.21
C GLN A 18 22.13 16.64 -16.03
N THR A 19 23.16 17.16 -15.36
CA THR A 19 24.41 17.59 -16.01
C THR A 19 25.10 16.44 -16.73
N LEU A 20 25.20 15.28 -16.07
CA LEU A 20 25.79 14.07 -16.66
C LEU A 20 24.99 13.57 -17.87
N LEU A 21 23.66 13.58 -17.81
CA LEU A 21 22.82 13.18 -18.94
C LEU A 21 23.00 14.13 -20.13
N LYS A 22 22.98 15.44 -19.89
CA LYS A 22 23.11 16.46 -20.94
C LYS A 22 24.39 16.30 -21.76
N TYR A 23 25.53 16.12 -21.08
CA TYR A 23 26.83 16.02 -21.76
C TYR A 23 27.17 14.57 -22.16
N GLY A 24 26.81 13.59 -21.34
CA GLY A 24 27.15 12.19 -21.56
C GLY A 24 26.44 11.57 -22.78
N ILE A 25 25.23 12.01 -23.10
CA ILE A 25 24.52 11.53 -24.30
C ILE A 25 25.26 11.95 -25.59
N ALA A 26 25.82 13.16 -25.63
CA ALA A 26 26.57 13.67 -26.79
C ALA A 26 27.94 12.99 -26.96
N ILE A 27 28.57 12.60 -25.85
CA ILE A 27 29.90 11.94 -25.83
C ILE A 27 29.82 10.49 -26.30
N GLY A 28 28.67 9.82 -26.12
CA GLY A 28 28.49 8.43 -26.54
C GLY A 28 29.40 7.48 -25.75
N ARG A 29 29.97 6.47 -26.42
CA ARG A 29 30.72 5.37 -25.76
C ARG A 29 31.99 5.82 -25.04
N ALA A 30 32.57 6.97 -25.42
CA ALA A 30 33.72 7.56 -24.73
C ALA A 30 33.42 7.95 -23.27
N ILE A 31 32.14 7.98 -22.86
CA ILE A 31 31.75 8.21 -21.47
C ILE A 31 32.29 7.12 -20.53
N GLU A 32 32.52 5.91 -21.02
CA GLU A 32 33.04 4.78 -20.23
C GLU A 32 34.44 5.06 -19.66
N GLU A 33 35.25 5.85 -20.37
CA GLU A 33 36.59 6.24 -19.94
C GLU A 33 36.58 7.48 -19.03
N LEU A 34 35.56 8.33 -19.15
CA LEU A 34 35.46 9.61 -18.44
C LEU A 34 34.68 9.51 -17.11
N ILE A 35 33.77 8.54 -17.00
CA ILE A 35 32.86 8.44 -15.86
C ILE A 35 33.52 7.73 -14.66
N SER A 36 34.18 8.50 -13.81
CA SER A 36 34.86 7.99 -12.61
C SER A 36 33.98 7.93 -11.36
N ASN A 37 32.92 8.74 -11.29
CA ASN A 37 32.09 8.89 -10.08
C ASN A 37 30.87 7.97 -10.07
N VAL A 38 30.43 7.51 -11.25
CA VAL A 38 29.24 6.70 -11.45
C VAL A 38 29.62 5.54 -12.36
N SER A 39 29.09 4.34 -12.12
CA SER A 39 29.32 3.21 -13.01
C SER A 39 28.73 3.49 -14.40
N PRO A 40 29.41 3.12 -15.50
CA PRO A 40 28.85 3.24 -16.85
C PRO A 40 27.47 2.57 -16.98
N ALA A 41 27.26 1.44 -16.30
CA ALA A 41 25.96 0.76 -16.29
C ALA A 41 24.84 1.65 -15.72
N THR A 42 25.11 2.35 -14.61
CA THR A 42 24.15 3.27 -13.97
C THR A 42 23.83 4.46 -14.87
N PHE A 43 24.81 4.97 -15.62
CA PHE A 43 24.58 6.03 -16.61
C PHE A 43 23.64 5.57 -17.73
N TYR A 44 23.89 4.39 -18.30
CA TYR A 44 23.02 3.85 -19.36
C TYR A 44 21.60 3.54 -18.85
N GLU A 45 21.44 3.10 -17.61
CA GLU A 45 20.12 2.97 -16.98
C GLU A 45 19.39 4.31 -16.90
N TRP A 46 20.09 5.40 -16.56
CA TRP A 46 19.48 6.73 -16.53
C TRP A 46 19.07 7.21 -17.92
N VAL A 47 19.91 7.01 -18.94
CA VAL A 47 19.57 7.35 -20.34
C VAL A 47 18.34 6.57 -20.80
N ARG A 48 18.25 5.28 -20.46
CA ARG A 48 17.08 4.45 -20.78
C ARG A 48 15.82 4.95 -20.07
N ASN A 49 15.92 5.33 -18.80
CA ASN A 49 14.80 5.83 -18.01
C ASN A 49 14.35 7.25 -18.44
N GLU A 50 15.25 8.07 -18.97
CA GLU A 50 14.90 9.37 -19.54
C GLU A 50 14.12 9.20 -20.85
N LYS A 51 14.59 8.33 -21.74
CA LYS A 51 13.91 8.02 -23.01
C LYS A 51 12.55 7.35 -22.83
N ASN A 52 12.43 6.45 -21.86
CA ASN A 52 11.19 5.70 -21.62
C ASN A 52 10.21 6.43 -20.68
N GLY A 53 10.57 7.62 -20.17
CA GLY A 53 9.84 8.30 -19.11
C GLY A 53 10.03 7.65 -17.73
N LYS A 54 9.72 8.40 -16.66
CA LYS A 54 9.79 7.86 -15.29
C LYS A 54 8.93 6.59 -15.21
N PRO A 55 9.45 5.45 -14.76
CA PRO A 55 8.62 4.27 -14.55
C PRO A 55 7.53 4.67 -13.56
N GLN A 56 6.26 4.56 -13.97
CA GLN A 56 5.17 4.73 -13.02
C GLN A 56 5.39 3.76 -11.87
N PRO A 57 5.17 4.19 -10.60
CA PRO A 57 5.21 3.27 -9.49
C PRO A 57 4.28 2.12 -9.84
N LYS A 58 4.80 0.89 -9.91
CA LYS A 58 4.04 -0.32 -10.28
C LYS A 58 2.87 -0.61 -9.34
N ASN A 59 2.75 0.15 -8.24
CA ASN A 59 1.68 0.04 -7.26
C ASN A 59 1.18 1.43 -6.83
N PRO A 60 0.35 2.10 -7.64
CA PRO A 60 -0.44 3.21 -7.13
C PRO A 60 -1.61 2.60 -6.36
N LYS A 61 -1.52 2.64 -5.02
CA LYS A 61 -2.58 2.25 -4.05
C LYS A 61 -2.57 0.76 -3.67
N GLY A 62 -2.49 0.53 -2.35
CA GLY A 62 -2.57 -0.77 -1.72
C GLY A 62 -3.83 -1.55 -2.11
N ALA A 63 -3.79 -2.86 -1.82
CA ALA A 63 -4.84 -3.83 -2.12
C ALA A 63 -6.25 -3.22 -2.14
N ARG A 64 -7.02 -3.51 -3.20
CA ARG A 64 -8.42 -3.07 -3.31
C ARG A 64 -9.12 -3.35 -1.99
N LYS A 65 -9.59 -2.31 -1.32
CA LYS A 65 -10.42 -2.46 -0.12
C LYS A 65 -11.59 -3.36 -0.49
N LYS A 66 -12.03 -4.20 0.45
CA LYS A 66 -13.30 -4.96 0.30
C LYS A 66 -14.40 -3.98 -0.13
N THR A 67 -15.35 -4.46 -0.96
CA THR A 67 -16.50 -3.68 -1.43
C THR A 67 -17.11 -2.90 -0.28
N GLU A 68 -17.48 -1.64 -0.50
CA GLU A 68 -18.06 -0.78 0.54
C GLU A 68 -19.26 -1.44 1.23
N GLU A 69 -20.05 -2.23 0.50
CA GLU A 69 -21.13 -3.08 1.03
C GLU A 69 -20.71 -3.97 2.22
N ILE A 70 -19.55 -4.62 2.13
CA ILE A 70 -19.04 -5.49 3.22
C ILE A 70 -18.61 -4.64 4.42
N ARG A 71 -18.08 -3.44 4.18
CA ARG A 71 -17.67 -2.52 5.24
C ARG A 71 -18.89 -1.99 5.97
N ASP A 72 -19.91 -1.57 5.22
CA ASP A 72 -21.17 -1.08 5.75
C ASP A 72 -21.88 -2.16 6.57
N LEU A 73 -21.91 -3.40 6.07
CA LEU A 73 -22.45 -4.53 6.82
C LEU A 73 -21.72 -4.77 8.15
N VAL A 74 -20.38 -4.75 8.14
CA VAL A 74 -19.58 -4.91 9.36
C VAL A 74 -19.90 -3.79 10.35
N LEU A 75 -20.04 -2.55 9.88
CA LEU A 75 -20.35 -1.39 10.71
C LEU A 75 -21.78 -1.42 11.26
N MET A 76 -22.75 -1.88 10.46
CA MET A 76 -24.15 -2.05 10.84
C MET A 76 -24.29 -3.09 11.95
N ILE A 77 -23.81 -4.31 11.71
CA ILE A 77 -23.77 -5.39 12.73
C ILE A 77 -23.13 -4.86 13.99
N ALA A 78 -22.00 -4.16 13.82
CA ALA A 78 -21.29 -3.61 14.93
C ALA A 78 -22.18 -2.65 15.75
N LYS A 79 -22.70 -1.60 15.14
CA LYS A 79 -23.44 -0.55 15.87
C LYS A 79 -24.71 -1.07 16.55
N GLU A 80 -25.41 -2.01 15.92
CA GLU A 80 -26.74 -2.42 16.37
C GLU A 80 -26.74 -3.60 17.34
N THR A 81 -25.81 -4.55 17.18
CA THR A 81 -25.80 -5.77 18.01
C THR A 81 -24.85 -5.70 19.20
N GLY A 82 -23.88 -4.78 19.16
CA GLY A 82 -22.80 -4.71 20.14
C GLY A 82 -21.87 -5.93 20.15
N PHE A 83 -21.91 -6.80 19.13
CA PHE A 83 -21.11 -8.03 19.09
C PHE A 83 -19.62 -7.78 19.22
N SER A 84 -18.93 -8.62 20.00
CA SER A 84 -17.48 -8.63 20.07
C SER A 84 -16.84 -8.92 18.69
N LEU A 85 -15.59 -8.47 18.50
CA LEU A 85 -14.84 -8.70 17.26
C LEU A 85 -14.81 -10.19 16.88
N THR A 86 -14.59 -11.05 17.86
CA THR A 86 -14.52 -12.50 17.65
C THR A 86 -15.86 -13.06 17.18
N ARG A 87 -16.98 -12.55 17.71
CA ARG A 87 -18.31 -12.97 17.29
C ARG A 87 -18.62 -12.53 15.86
N ILE A 88 -18.35 -11.27 15.50
CA ILE A 88 -18.52 -10.80 14.11
C ILE A 88 -17.71 -11.65 13.14
N VAL A 89 -16.46 -11.98 13.48
CA VAL A 89 -15.61 -12.86 12.65
C VAL A 89 -16.24 -14.23 12.44
N GLY A 90 -16.90 -14.80 13.46
CA GLY A 90 -17.57 -16.10 13.37
C GLY A 90 -18.89 -16.07 12.59
N GLU A 91 -19.58 -14.92 12.56
CA GLU A 91 -20.86 -14.77 11.85
C GLU A 91 -20.69 -14.51 10.34
N MET A 92 -19.61 -13.82 9.92
CA MET A 92 -19.37 -13.49 8.49
C MET A 92 -19.37 -14.70 7.54
N PRO A 93 -18.76 -15.86 7.87
CA PRO A 93 -18.84 -17.05 7.03
C PRO A 93 -20.26 -17.58 6.83
N LYS A 94 -21.18 -17.36 7.79
CA LYS A 94 -22.59 -17.79 7.67
C LYS A 94 -23.36 -16.99 6.62
N LEU A 95 -22.89 -15.79 6.29
CA LEU A 95 -23.38 -14.97 5.17
C LEU A 95 -22.65 -15.28 3.84
N GLY A 96 -21.77 -16.28 3.80
CA GLY A 96 -20.92 -16.56 2.64
C GLY A 96 -19.76 -15.57 2.44
N ILE A 97 -19.55 -14.65 3.39
CA ILE A 97 -18.54 -13.59 3.28
C ILE A 97 -17.25 -14.02 3.97
N LYS A 98 -16.21 -14.30 3.17
CA LYS A 98 -14.87 -14.60 3.68
C LYS A 98 -14.10 -13.31 3.96
N ILE A 99 -13.93 -12.94 5.22
CA ILE A 99 -13.18 -11.75 5.64
C ILE A 99 -12.25 -12.07 6.82
N SER A 100 -11.05 -11.49 6.82
CA SER A 100 -10.09 -11.73 7.91
C SER A 100 -10.46 -10.92 9.15
N ARG A 101 -10.14 -11.46 10.34
CA ARG A 101 -10.24 -10.73 11.61
C ARG A 101 -9.55 -9.38 11.58
N GLN A 102 -8.40 -9.30 10.93
CA GLN A 102 -7.62 -8.07 10.84
C GLN A 102 -8.30 -7.03 9.95
N THR A 103 -8.98 -7.45 8.88
CA THR A 103 -9.79 -6.56 8.03
C THR A 103 -10.96 -5.98 8.81
N ILE A 104 -11.71 -6.82 9.56
CA ILE A 104 -12.80 -6.33 10.42
C ILE A 104 -12.27 -5.35 11.46
N ARG A 105 -11.16 -5.68 12.14
CA ARG A 105 -10.52 -4.77 13.10
C ARG A 105 -10.12 -3.44 12.47
N SER A 106 -9.56 -3.46 11.27
CA SER A 106 -9.20 -2.24 10.54
C SER A 106 -10.44 -1.40 10.22
N ILE A 107 -11.52 -2.03 9.72
CA ILE A 107 -12.78 -1.34 9.42
C ILE A 107 -13.35 -0.69 10.69
N LEU A 108 -13.40 -1.41 11.81
CA LEU A 108 -13.91 -0.85 13.06
C LEU A 108 -13.04 0.30 13.56
N LYS A 109 -11.71 0.16 13.51
CA LYS A 109 -10.75 1.19 13.92
C LYS A 109 -10.84 2.44 13.05
N ASP A 110 -10.93 2.27 11.73
CA ASP A 110 -11.08 3.38 10.77
C ASP A 110 -12.33 4.21 11.04
N HIS A 111 -13.36 3.62 11.66
CA HIS A 111 -14.62 4.26 12.03
C HIS A 111 -14.73 4.57 13.53
N GLY A 112 -13.64 4.47 14.30
CA GLY A 112 -13.60 4.83 15.72
C GLY A 112 -14.43 3.93 16.65
N ILE A 113 -14.78 2.73 16.21
CA ILE A 113 -15.55 1.77 17.01
C ILE A 113 -14.57 0.89 17.80
N ASP A 114 -14.38 1.20 19.08
CA ASP A 114 -13.66 0.32 20.00
C ASP A 114 -14.62 -0.68 20.64
N ARG A 115 -14.26 -1.96 20.62
CA ARG A 115 -15.12 -3.08 21.01
C ARG A 115 -14.42 -3.91 22.07
N SER A 116 -15.01 -3.93 23.26
CA SER A 116 -14.56 -4.79 24.36
C SER A 116 -14.66 -6.28 23.97
N PRO A 117 -13.75 -7.14 24.45
CA PRO A 117 -13.82 -8.60 24.29
C PRO A 117 -15.17 -9.21 24.71
N ASP A 118 -15.86 -8.57 25.67
CA ASP A 118 -17.03 -9.12 26.37
C ASP A 118 -18.38 -8.76 25.75
N GLY A 119 -18.40 -8.15 24.55
CA GLY A 119 -19.62 -7.62 23.94
C GLY A 119 -20.76 -8.65 23.81
N THR A 120 -21.84 -8.46 24.57
CA THR A 120 -23.12 -9.18 24.44
C THR A 120 -24.30 -8.24 24.69
N SER A 121 -25.33 -8.32 23.85
CA SER A 121 -26.74 -8.25 24.30
C SER A 121 -27.73 -8.80 23.28
N ASP A 122 -27.35 -8.93 22.00
CA ASP A 122 -28.27 -9.36 20.94
C ASP A 122 -27.98 -10.79 20.43
N SER A 123 -28.96 -11.43 19.78
CA SER A 123 -28.75 -12.71 19.12
C SER A 123 -28.55 -12.53 17.62
N TRP A 124 -27.77 -13.42 17.00
CA TRP A 124 -27.55 -13.37 15.55
C TRP A 124 -28.84 -13.56 14.77
N VAL A 125 -29.74 -14.40 15.30
CA VAL A 125 -31.05 -14.67 14.71
C VAL A 125 -31.92 -13.42 14.75
N ASP A 126 -31.94 -12.70 15.87
CA ASP A 126 -32.73 -11.47 16.02
C ASP A 126 -32.18 -10.32 15.17
N PHE A 127 -30.86 -10.26 14.99
CA PHE A 127 -30.23 -9.34 14.05
C PHE A 127 -30.68 -9.62 12.61
N LEU A 128 -30.62 -10.88 12.17
CA LEU A 128 -31.05 -11.27 10.82
C LEU A 128 -32.56 -11.14 10.63
N ALA A 129 -33.38 -11.38 11.66
CA ALA A 129 -34.82 -11.20 11.57
C ALA A 129 -35.20 -9.73 11.30
N ARG A 130 -34.44 -8.78 11.86
CA ARG A 130 -34.64 -7.33 11.64
C ARG A 130 -34.02 -6.83 10.34
N HIS A 131 -32.87 -7.37 9.95
CA HIS A 131 -32.03 -6.85 8.84
C HIS A 131 -31.92 -7.80 7.65
N GLY A 132 -32.70 -8.88 7.63
CA GLY A 132 -32.77 -9.80 6.50
C GLY A 132 -33.04 -9.06 5.20
N ALA A 133 -33.78 -7.95 5.28
CA ALA A 133 -34.13 -7.07 4.17
C ALA A 133 -33.05 -6.16 3.60
N THR A 134 -31.94 -6.03 4.29
CA THR A 134 -30.81 -5.22 3.83
C THR A 134 -29.66 -6.09 3.32
N LEU A 135 -29.83 -7.42 3.29
CA LEU A 135 -28.79 -8.38 2.92
C LEU A 135 -28.90 -8.93 1.48
N TRP A 136 -29.77 -8.36 0.64
CA TRP A 136 -30.05 -8.82 -0.73
C TRP A 136 -29.79 -7.76 -1.79
#